data_AF-Q1Q3T1-F1
#
_entry.id   AF-Q1Q3T1-F1
#
_cell.length_a   1.000
_cell.length_b   1.000
_cell.length_c   1.000
_cell.angle_alpha   90.00
_cell.angle_beta   90.00
_cell.angle_gamma   90.00
#
_symmetry.space_group_name_H-M   'P 1'
#
loop_
_entity.id
_entity.type
_entity.pdbx_description
1 polymer ?
#
loop_
_entity_poly.entity_id
_entity_poly.type
_entity_poly.pdbx_seq_one_letter_code
_entity_poly.pdbx_strand_id
1 'polypeptide(L)'
;MLHHESNIPYCTNCLLACLAKHTGRDTQGVAIKETLVGGRVQEITGNEKAVTKVSYFKGTDKSQWKTNISAYDVVSLGEVYDGIELKLKAYGNNVEKLFCVKPDANPEQIQVKLSGVIDLRVNDEGQFVAETELGAVKFTTPVAYQEINGKRVDVNVEYRVGSSEAENKSSKHKTCNSKLMSSNPQSETLNLSPTSIGDPQLEYGFKVASYDKSHDLIIDPLLASTYLGGSGNEYGNSITLDTSGNVYVTGNTYSTDFPTTSGAYDTSYYGGDYADVFVSKLDSGLTSLLASTYLGGSGHDYGNSIALDTSGNVYVTGYTWSTDFPTTSGAYDTSYYGGDYADVFVSKLDSGLTSLLASTYLGGVW
;
A
#
# COMPACT_ATOMS: atom_id res chain seq x y z
N MET A 1 -2.16 -7.34 13.44
CA MET A 1 -1.81 -7.91 14.77
C MET A 1 -0.38 -8.42 14.76
N LEU A 2 0.38 -8.22 15.84
CA LEU A 2 1.79 -8.62 15.94
C LEU A 2 1.99 -9.67 17.06
N HIS A 3 2.92 -10.61 16.86
CA HIS A 3 3.28 -11.64 17.85
C HIS A 3 4.77 -11.61 18.18
N HIS A 4 5.07 -11.77 19.47
CA HIS A 4 6.44 -11.87 19.98
C HIS A 4 6.85 -13.35 20.12
N GLU A 5 7.99 -13.72 19.53
CA GLU A 5 8.68 -14.99 19.80
C GLU A 5 10.17 -14.74 20.05
N SER A 6 10.65 -15.12 21.22
CA SER A 6 12.03 -14.91 21.68
C SER A 6 13.06 -15.89 21.08
N ASN A 7 12.77 -16.58 19.96
CA ASN A 7 13.71 -17.52 19.33
C ASN A 7 13.36 -17.92 17.88
N ILE A 8 12.97 -16.99 17.02
CA ILE A 8 12.85 -17.26 15.57
C ILE A 8 14.19 -16.92 14.89
N PRO A 9 14.84 -17.86 14.17
CA PRO A 9 16.10 -17.60 13.46
C PRO A 9 15.93 -16.77 12.16
N TYR A 10 14.75 -16.21 11.92
CA TYR A 10 14.50 -15.33 10.79
C TYR A 10 14.69 -13.88 11.22
N CYS A 11 15.94 -13.43 11.05
CA CYS A 11 16.26 -12.05 10.65
C CYS A 11 15.70 -10.98 11.61
N THR A 12 16.37 -10.78 12.74
CA THR A 12 16.12 -9.73 13.75
C THR A 12 16.13 -8.30 13.19
N ASN A 13 16.36 -8.08 11.89
CA ASN A 13 16.53 -6.77 11.25
C ASN A 13 15.63 -6.55 10.02
N CYS A 14 14.58 -7.36 9.78
CA CYS A 14 14.05 -7.52 8.42
C CYS A 14 12.53 -7.27 8.33
N LEU A 15 12.15 -6.26 7.55
CA LEU A 15 10.77 -6.02 7.10
C LEU A 15 10.67 -6.37 5.61
N LEU A 16 9.64 -7.12 5.20
CA LEU A 16 9.47 -7.66 3.85
C LEU A 16 8.25 -7.02 3.16
N ALA A 17 8.42 -6.41 1.99
CA ALA A 17 7.32 -5.98 1.13
C ALA A 17 7.35 -6.78 -0.18
N CYS A 18 6.21 -7.32 -0.62
CA CYS A 18 6.12 -8.12 -1.85
C CYS A 18 5.29 -7.40 -2.92
N LEU A 19 5.85 -7.23 -4.11
CA LEU A 19 5.11 -6.80 -5.30
C LEU A 19 4.87 -8.04 -6.17
N ALA A 20 3.63 -8.33 -6.53
CA ALA A 20 3.28 -9.45 -7.41
C ALA A 20 2.62 -8.94 -8.70
N LYS A 21 3.04 -9.47 -9.85
CA LYS A 21 2.43 -9.18 -11.15
C LYS A 21 1.87 -10.47 -11.74
N HIS A 22 0.57 -10.49 -12.04
CA HIS A 22 -0.08 -11.64 -12.66
C HIS A 22 -0.02 -11.54 -14.17
N THR A 23 0.75 -12.44 -14.80
CA THR A 23 0.74 -12.65 -16.26
C THR A 23 0.53 -14.14 -16.54
N GLY A 24 -0.72 -14.61 -16.60
CA GLY A 24 -1.03 -16.03 -16.87
C GLY A 24 -0.89 -16.94 -15.63
N ARG A 25 -0.46 -18.20 -15.83
CA ARG A 25 -0.36 -19.25 -14.78
C ARG A 25 0.82 -19.10 -13.81
N ASP A 26 1.76 -18.19 -14.08
CA ASP A 26 2.92 -17.95 -13.22
C ASP A 26 2.82 -16.60 -12.52
N THR A 27 2.99 -16.61 -11.20
CA THR A 27 3.10 -15.40 -10.38
C THR A 27 4.57 -15.02 -10.29
N GLN A 28 4.94 -13.87 -10.86
CA GLN A 28 6.24 -13.26 -10.60
C GLN A 28 6.12 -12.30 -9.42
N GLY A 29 7.08 -12.33 -8.50
CA GLY A 29 7.11 -11.45 -7.34
C GLY A 29 8.51 -10.96 -7.01
N VAL A 30 8.61 -9.73 -6.51
CA VAL A 30 9.82 -9.16 -5.93
C VAL A 30 9.59 -8.97 -4.45
N ALA A 31 10.60 -9.32 -3.64
CA ALA A 31 10.61 -9.04 -2.21
C ALA A 31 11.64 -7.94 -1.91
N ILE A 32 11.16 -6.82 -1.37
CA ILE A 32 11.98 -5.73 -0.84
C ILE A 32 12.26 -6.03 0.63
N LYS A 33 13.52 -5.98 1.02
CA LYS A 33 13.97 -6.22 2.39
C LYS A 33 14.64 -4.99 2.96
N GLU A 34 14.17 -4.53 4.11
CA GLU A 34 14.81 -3.46 4.89
C GLU A 34 15.90 -4.02 5.83
N THR A 35 16.96 -3.26 6.08
CA THR A 35 17.99 -3.56 7.08
C THR A 35 18.50 -2.27 7.70
N LEU A 36 18.49 -2.18 9.02
CA LEU A 36 19.04 -1.03 9.76
C LEU A 36 20.57 -0.99 9.60
N VAL A 37 21.11 0.13 9.12
CA VAL A 37 22.54 0.34 8.89
C VAL A 37 23.14 0.98 10.13
N GLY A 38 24.05 0.28 10.81
CA GLY A 38 24.62 0.74 12.08
C GLY A 38 23.66 0.63 13.28
N GLY A 39 22.38 0.36 13.05
CA GLY A 39 21.39 0.07 14.09
C GLY A 39 21.32 -1.41 14.45
N ARG A 40 20.77 -1.71 15.62
CA ARG A 40 20.55 -3.09 16.09
C ARG A 40 19.26 -3.22 16.87
N VAL A 41 18.47 -4.26 16.58
CA VAL A 41 17.35 -4.64 17.44
C VAL A 41 17.92 -5.22 18.74
N GLN A 42 17.50 -4.67 19.87
CA GLN A 42 18.01 -5.06 21.19
C GLN A 42 17.04 -6.00 21.90
N GLU A 43 15.88 -5.47 22.29
CA GLU A 43 14.85 -6.20 23.02
C GLU A 43 13.50 -5.97 22.33
N ILE A 44 12.86 -7.05 21.90
CA ILE A 44 11.53 -6.99 21.30
C ILE A 44 10.52 -7.08 22.44
N THR A 45 9.71 -6.04 22.64
CA THR A 45 8.68 -6.02 23.68
C THR A 45 7.31 -5.74 23.10
N GLY A 46 6.31 -6.47 23.59
CA GLY A 46 4.91 -6.21 23.25
C GLY A 46 4.31 -5.19 24.21
N ASN A 47 3.76 -4.12 23.66
CA ASN A 47 3.01 -3.07 24.37
C ASN A 47 1.55 -3.12 23.93
N GLU A 48 0.63 -2.61 24.75
CA GLU A 48 -0.82 -2.59 24.42
C GLU A 48 -1.33 -3.98 24.04
N LYS A 49 -1.44 -4.86 25.05
CA LYS A 49 -1.83 -6.25 24.84
C LYS A 49 -3.24 -6.32 24.27
N ALA A 50 -3.36 -6.91 23.08
CA ALA A 50 -4.66 -7.14 22.45
C ALA A 50 -5.44 -8.23 23.18
N VAL A 51 -6.78 -8.14 23.12
CA VAL A 51 -7.69 -9.16 23.69
C VAL A 51 -7.55 -10.50 22.98
N THR A 52 -7.18 -10.47 21.70
CA THR A 52 -7.01 -11.64 20.85
C THR A 52 -5.75 -12.41 21.24
N LYS A 53 -5.87 -13.73 21.24
CA LYS A 53 -4.74 -14.64 21.40
C LYS A 53 -4.59 -15.48 20.14
N VAL A 54 -3.35 -15.80 19.80
CA VAL A 54 -3.06 -16.63 18.64
C VAL A 54 -2.45 -17.95 19.07
N SER A 55 -2.84 -18.99 18.34
CA SER A 55 -2.26 -20.32 18.44
C SER A 55 -1.95 -20.76 17.03
N TYR A 56 -0.79 -21.38 16.82
CA TYR A 56 -0.46 -21.97 15.54
C TYR A 56 -0.02 -23.42 15.75
N PHE A 57 -0.56 -24.30 14.91
CA PHE A 57 -0.42 -25.74 15.01
C PHE A 57 0.36 -26.20 13.78
N LYS A 58 1.68 -26.40 13.92
CA LYS A 58 2.54 -26.79 12.81
C LYS A 58 2.76 -28.31 12.82
N GLY A 59 2.17 -29.00 11.85
CA GLY A 59 2.32 -30.44 11.67
C GLY A 59 1.66 -31.29 12.77
N THR A 60 1.92 -32.60 12.74
CA THR A 60 1.32 -33.58 13.67
C THR A 60 2.08 -33.71 14.99
N ASP A 61 3.29 -33.15 15.10
CA ASP A 61 4.07 -33.12 16.33
C ASP A 61 3.56 -32.01 17.27
N LYS A 62 2.89 -32.42 18.35
CA LYS A 62 2.32 -31.51 19.34
C LYS A 62 3.37 -30.70 20.10
N SER A 63 4.63 -31.10 20.12
CA SER A 63 5.72 -30.31 20.73
C SER A 63 6.02 -29.02 19.95
N GLN A 64 5.65 -28.99 18.67
CA GLN A 64 5.84 -27.85 17.77
C GLN A 64 4.64 -26.88 17.78
N TRP A 65 3.57 -27.22 18.50
CA TRP A 65 2.39 -26.37 18.62
C TRP A 65 2.68 -25.24 19.60
N LYS A 66 2.29 -24.02 19.23
CA LYS A 66 2.27 -22.89 20.15
C LYS A 66 0.85 -22.46 20.38
N THR A 67 0.46 -22.35 21.64
CA THR A 67 -0.89 -21.99 22.03
C THR A 67 -0.88 -20.79 22.97
N ASN A 68 -2.00 -20.06 23.02
CA ASN A 68 -2.22 -18.97 23.97
C ASN A 68 -1.17 -17.84 23.88
N ILE A 69 -0.63 -17.60 22.69
CA ILE A 69 0.34 -16.53 22.42
C ILE A 69 -0.40 -15.19 22.52
N SER A 70 0.19 -14.26 23.26
CA SER A 70 -0.36 -12.91 23.37
C SER A 70 -0.14 -12.15 22.07
N ALA A 71 -1.18 -11.44 21.62
CA ALA A 71 -1.08 -10.44 20.56
C ALA A 71 -0.90 -9.05 21.19
N TYR A 72 -0.31 -8.15 20.42
CA TYR A 72 -0.04 -6.77 20.84
C TYR A 72 -0.39 -5.80 19.71
N ASP A 73 -0.90 -4.64 20.09
CA ASP A 73 -1.20 -3.55 19.16
C ASP A 73 0.08 -2.75 18.83
N VAL A 74 1.07 -2.77 19.72
CA VAL A 74 2.40 -2.19 19.49
C VAL A 74 3.49 -3.19 19.84
N VAL A 75 4.49 -3.34 18.98
CA VAL A 75 5.74 -4.03 19.28
C VAL A 75 6.89 -3.05 19.21
N SER A 76 7.63 -2.88 20.29
CA SER A 76 8.89 -2.16 20.27
C SER A 76 10.01 -3.11 19.87
N LEU A 77 10.91 -2.66 18.98
CA LEU A 77 12.17 -3.32 18.65
C LEU A 77 13.34 -2.80 19.51
N GLY A 78 13.02 -1.98 20.52
CA GLY A 78 13.96 -1.33 21.42
C GLY A 78 14.62 -0.10 20.80
N GLU A 79 15.61 0.42 21.51
CA GLU A 79 16.48 1.50 21.06
C GLU A 79 17.42 0.99 19.97
N VAL A 80 17.05 1.22 18.71
CA VAL A 80 17.76 0.68 17.55
C VAL A 80 18.93 1.55 17.10
N TYR A 81 18.91 2.84 17.42
CA TYR A 81 20.03 3.78 17.35
C TYR A 81 20.11 4.56 18.67
N ASP A 82 21.22 5.24 18.92
CA ASP A 82 21.42 6.03 20.16
C ASP A 82 20.30 7.06 20.37
N GLY A 83 19.45 6.81 21.37
CA GLY A 83 18.27 7.62 21.65
C GLY A 83 17.12 7.52 20.63
N ILE A 84 17.08 6.48 19.78
CA ILE A 84 16.01 6.26 18.80
C ILE A 84 15.41 4.87 18.97
N GLU A 85 14.16 4.82 19.43
CA GLU A 85 13.37 3.60 19.51
C GLU A 85 12.64 3.34 18.19
N LEU A 86 12.53 2.07 17.78
CA LEU A 86 11.71 1.67 16.64
C LEU A 86 10.50 0.87 17.10
N LYS A 87 9.30 1.34 16.77
CA LYS A 87 8.03 0.66 17.07
C LYS A 87 7.34 0.22 15.80
N LEU A 88 6.67 -0.91 15.89
CA LEU A 88 5.72 -1.42 14.90
C LEU A 88 4.34 -1.37 15.52
N LYS A 89 3.44 -0.56 14.96
CA LYS A 89 2.07 -0.41 15.43
C LYS A 89 1.10 -1.06 14.46
N ALA A 90 0.27 -1.97 14.95
CA ALA A 90 -0.73 -2.64 14.14
C ALA A 90 -1.96 -1.73 13.95
N TYR A 91 -2.43 -1.62 12.71
CA TYR A 91 -3.72 -1.02 12.36
C TYR A 91 -4.45 -1.93 11.38
N GLY A 92 -5.41 -2.71 11.90
CA GLY A 92 -6.08 -3.75 11.10
C GLY A 92 -5.08 -4.75 10.50
N ASN A 93 -5.02 -4.80 9.17
CA ASN A 93 -4.11 -5.65 8.40
C ASN A 93 -2.76 -4.99 8.07
N ASN A 94 -2.56 -3.74 8.48
CA ASN A 94 -1.34 -2.98 8.23
C ASN A 94 -0.49 -2.87 9.49
N VAL A 95 0.80 -2.57 9.28
CA VAL A 95 1.76 -2.28 10.32
C VAL A 95 2.45 -0.97 9.98
N GLU A 96 2.31 0.00 10.86
CA GLU A 96 2.99 1.29 10.80
C GLU A 96 4.34 1.18 11.50
N LYS A 97 5.36 1.81 10.93
CA LYS A 97 6.73 1.80 11.46
C LYS A 97 7.06 3.18 12.00
N LEU A 98 7.30 3.28 13.30
CA LEU A 98 7.53 4.56 13.96
C LEU A 98 8.95 4.63 14.52
N PHE A 99 9.75 5.60 14.07
CA PHE A 99 10.99 5.97 14.73
C PHE A 99 10.70 7.03 15.78
N CYS A 100 10.82 6.66 17.06
CA CYS A 100 10.65 7.56 18.19
C CYS A 100 12.01 8.09 18.63
N VAL A 101 12.33 9.32 18.24
CA VAL A 101 13.59 10.01 18.52
C VAL A 101 13.45 10.77 19.84
N LYS A 102 14.23 10.37 20.86
CA LYS A 102 14.22 11.01 22.18
C LYS A 102 14.79 12.44 22.14
N PRO A 103 14.51 13.26 23.17
CA PRO A 103 15.19 14.53 23.38
C PRO A 103 16.70 14.44 23.13
N ASP A 104 17.21 15.45 22.43
CA ASP A 104 18.62 15.58 22.02
C ASP A 104 19.20 14.49 21.08
N ALA A 105 18.48 13.39 20.82
CA ALA A 105 18.92 12.37 19.86
C ALA A 105 18.98 12.92 18.43
N ASN A 106 19.88 12.35 17.61
CA ASN A 106 20.08 12.79 16.24
C ASN A 106 19.30 11.91 15.25
N PRO A 107 18.20 12.40 14.64
CA PRO A 107 17.42 11.62 13.67
C PRO A 107 18.20 11.26 12.39
N GLU A 108 19.27 11.98 12.06
CA GLU A 108 20.09 11.67 10.87
C GLU A 108 20.92 10.38 11.01
N GLN A 109 20.90 9.74 12.20
CA GLN A 109 21.45 8.39 12.42
C GLN A 109 20.61 7.31 11.72
N ILE A 110 19.34 7.57 11.43
CA ILE A 110 18.44 6.58 10.84
C ILE A 110 18.84 6.34 9.40
N GLN A 111 19.43 5.16 9.15
CA GLN A 111 19.82 4.69 7.82
C GLN A 111 19.28 3.28 7.58
N VAL A 112 18.52 3.10 6.51
CA VAL A 112 17.85 1.84 6.20
C VAL A 112 18.26 1.40 4.79
N LYS A 113 18.94 0.27 4.71
CA LYS A 113 19.30 -0.38 3.45
C LYS A 113 18.12 -1.17 2.90
N LEU A 114 17.87 -1.04 1.60
CA LEU A 114 16.96 -1.88 0.84
C LEU A 114 17.71 -2.91 -0.01
N SER A 115 17.26 -4.15 0.05
CA SER A 115 17.64 -5.22 -0.89
C SER A 115 16.43 -5.65 -1.71
N GLY A 116 16.66 -6.20 -2.91
CA GLY A 116 15.58 -6.54 -3.85
C GLY A 116 15.12 -5.37 -4.73
N VAL A 117 15.89 -4.28 -4.71
CA VAL A 117 15.66 -3.05 -5.49
C VAL A 117 16.90 -2.79 -6.35
N ILE A 118 16.71 -2.14 -7.49
CA ILE A 118 17.79 -1.83 -8.46
C ILE A 118 18.25 -0.38 -8.35
N ASP A 119 17.40 0.52 -7.86
CA ASP A 119 17.67 1.94 -7.71
C ASP A 119 16.79 2.57 -6.64
N LEU A 120 17.27 3.64 -6.00
CA LEU A 120 16.54 4.43 -5.02
C LEU A 120 16.60 5.91 -5.38
N ARG A 121 15.45 6.58 -5.35
CA ARG A 121 15.36 8.02 -5.58
C ARG A 121 14.28 8.66 -4.73
N VAL A 122 14.33 9.98 -4.61
CA VAL A 122 13.20 10.81 -4.17
C VAL A 122 12.68 11.54 -5.39
N ASN A 123 11.38 11.47 -5.67
CA ASN A 123 10.79 12.17 -6.81
C ASN A 123 10.46 13.64 -6.48
N ASP A 124 9.97 14.39 -7.47
CA ASP A 124 9.62 15.81 -7.32
C ASP A 124 8.46 16.08 -6.34
N GLU A 125 7.71 15.03 -5.96
CA GLU A 125 6.64 15.07 -4.95
C GLU A 125 7.17 14.75 -3.53
N GLY A 126 8.47 14.47 -3.37
CA GLY A 126 9.07 14.10 -2.09
C GLY A 126 8.85 12.63 -1.69
N GLN A 127 8.25 11.83 -2.57
CA GLN A 127 8.04 10.39 -2.36
C GLN A 127 9.34 9.63 -2.54
N PHE A 128 9.57 8.63 -1.69
CA PHE A 128 10.67 7.70 -1.85
C PHE A 128 10.28 6.64 -2.88
N VAL A 129 11.13 6.39 -3.87
CA VAL A 129 10.83 5.46 -4.97
C VAL A 129 11.93 4.40 -5.02
N ALA A 130 11.52 3.15 -4.81
CA ALA A 130 12.35 1.97 -4.96
C ALA A 130 12.06 1.30 -6.29
N GLU A 131 13.02 1.33 -7.21
CA GLU A 131 12.89 0.65 -8.50
C GLU A 131 13.12 -0.85 -8.31
N THR A 132 12.28 -1.69 -8.91
CA THR A 132 12.44 -3.15 -8.90
C THR A 132 12.40 -3.71 -10.31
N GLU A 133 12.77 -4.98 -10.49
CA GLU A 133 12.66 -5.67 -11.79
C GLU A 133 11.21 -5.73 -12.32
N LEU A 134 10.21 -5.61 -11.45
CA LEU A 134 8.78 -5.63 -11.81
C LEU A 134 8.15 -4.23 -11.92
N GLY A 135 8.94 -3.18 -11.66
CA GLY A 135 8.54 -1.77 -11.70
C GLY A 135 8.80 -1.03 -10.39
N ALA A 136 8.55 0.28 -10.41
CA ALA A 136 8.73 1.16 -9.27
C ALA A 136 7.71 0.90 -8.15
N VAL A 137 8.19 0.77 -6.91
CA VAL A 137 7.40 0.86 -5.69
C VAL A 137 7.59 2.26 -5.12
N LYS A 138 6.51 3.03 -5.03
CA LYS A 138 6.52 4.38 -4.49
C LYS A 138 6.08 4.35 -3.04
N PHE A 139 6.77 5.11 -2.21
CA PHE A 139 6.46 5.39 -0.82
C PHE A 139 6.07 6.86 -0.69
N THR A 140 4.98 7.16 0.01
CA THR A 140 4.59 8.53 0.35
C THR A 140 5.70 9.30 1.01
N THR A 141 5.56 10.63 1.01
CA THR A 141 6.39 11.52 1.83
C THR A 141 6.36 11.11 3.30
N PRO A 142 7.50 11.17 4.00
CA PRO A 142 7.53 10.87 5.42
C PRO A 142 6.82 11.98 6.18
N VAL A 143 6.30 11.64 7.35
CA VAL A 143 5.67 12.59 8.25
C VAL A 143 6.42 12.59 9.56
N ALA A 144 6.66 13.77 10.13
CA ALA A 144 7.24 13.88 11.46
C ALA A 144 6.44 14.85 12.31
N TYR A 145 6.33 14.55 13.60
CA TYR A 145 5.55 15.35 14.53
C TYR A 145 6.00 15.18 15.98
N GLN A 146 5.62 16.15 16.80
CA GLN A 146 5.77 16.11 18.26
C GLN A 146 4.39 16.17 18.91
N GLU A 147 4.22 15.48 20.03
CA GLU A 147 3.05 15.64 20.89
C GLU A 147 3.40 16.58 22.05
N ILE A 148 2.86 17.80 22.01
CA ILE A 148 3.13 18.85 23.00
C ILE A 148 1.79 19.25 23.62
N ASN A 149 1.66 19.06 24.94
CA ASN A 149 0.42 19.33 25.69
C ASN A 149 -0.82 18.63 25.10
N GLY A 150 -0.67 17.39 24.62
CA GLY A 150 -1.76 16.60 24.01
C GLY A 150 -2.16 17.06 22.61
N LYS A 151 -1.41 17.98 22.00
CA LYS A 151 -1.62 18.44 20.62
C LYS A 151 -0.44 18.00 19.74
N ARG A 152 -0.78 17.53 18.54
CA ARG A 152 0.20 17.26 17.48
C ARG A 152 0.73 18.55 16.87
N VAL A 153 2.05 18.65 16.79
CA VAL A 153 2.80 19.73 16.13
C VAL A 153 3.65 19.11 15.04
N ASP A 154 3.34 19.41 13.77
CA ASP A 154 4.06 18.83 12.64
C ASP A 154 5.47 19.44 12.51
N VAL A 155 6.42 18.60 12.11
CA VAL A 155 7.82 18.94 11.84
C VAL A 155 8.12 18.52 10.41
N ASN A 156 8.64 19.44 9.59
CA ASN A 156 8.98 19.11 8.21
C ASN A 156 10.08 18.03 8.16
N VAL A 157 9.87 17.00 7.35
CA VAL A 157 10.81 15.90 7.15
C VAL A 157 10.82 15.47 5.69
N GLU A 158 12.00 15.11 5.18
CA GLU A 158 12.21 14.66 3.82
C GLU A 158 13.03 13.36 3.82
N TYR A 159 12.83 12.49 2.84
CA TYR A 159 13.76 11.39 2.62
C TYR A 159 15.12 11.91 2.14
N ARG A 160 16.18 11.21 2.52
CA ARG A 160 17.49 11.28 1.87
C ARG A 160 17.82 9.89 1.36
N VAL A 161 18.28 9.78 0.11
CA VAL A 161 18.83 8.53 -0.43
C VAL A 161 20.34 8.66 -0.56
N GLY A 162 21.07 7.60 -0.18
CA GLY A 162 22.49 7.49 -0.50
C GLY A 162 22.63 7.24 -2.00
N SER A 163 23.23 8.15 -2.75
CA SER A 163 23.67 7.86 -4.11
C SER A 163 25.19 7.79 -4.14
N SER A 164 25.74 6.92 -4.98
CA SER A 164 27.16 6.92 -5.31
C SER A 164 27.48 8.20 -6.10
N GLU A 165 27.73 9.30 -5.41
CA GLU A 165 28.28 10.51 -6.02
C GLU A 165 29.76 10.26 -6.37
N ALA A 166 30.02 9.71 -7.55
CA ALA A 166 31.30 9.91 -8.19
C ALA A 166 31.38 11.38 -8.62
N GLU A 167 32.12 12.19 -7.85
CA GLU A 167 32.54 13.54 -8.23
C GLU A 167 33.13 13.55 -9.64
N ASN A 168 32.35 13.91 -10.66
CA ASN A 168 32.91 14.15 -11.99
C ASN A 168 33.43 15.58 -12.09
N LYS A 169 34.55 15.85 -11.40
CA LYS A 169 35.36 17.05 -11.63
C LYS A 169 36.09 16.92 -12.96
N SER A 170 35.67 17.75 -13.93
CA SER A 170 36.49 18.31 -15.00
C SER A 170 37.20 17.33 -15.97
N SER A 171 36.74 17.32 -17.23
CA SER A 171 37.68 17.60 -18.33
C SER A 171 36.99 18.20 -19.56
N LYS A 172 37.34 19.46 -19.82
CA LYS A 172 37.30 20.05 -21.17
C LYS A 172 38.25 19.21 -22.05
N HIS A 173 37.78 18.66 -23.17
CA HIS A 173 38.32 18.99 -24.49
C HIS A 173 37.70 18.22 -25.67
N LYS A 174 37.30 19.02 -26.67
CA LYS A 174 37.52 18.86 -28.12
C LYS A 174 36.95 17.63 -28.83
N THR A 175 35.90 17.92 -29.58
CA THR A 175 35.64 17.45 -30.94
C THR A 175 36.90 17.17 -31.76
N CYS A 176 36.94 15.99 -32.41
CA CYS A 176 37.33 15.85 -33.82
C CYS A 176 36.84 14.51 -34.41
N ASN A 177 36.20 14.61 -35.57
CA ASN A 177 35.87 13.53 -36.49
C ASN A 177 37.15 12.91 -37.10
N SER A 178 37.15 11.59 -37.36
CA SER A 178 37.22 11.05 -38.74
C SER A 178 37.47 9.53 -38.79
N LYS A 179 36.90 8.93 -39.86
CA LYS A 179 37.29 7.72 -40.60
C LYS A 179 36.90 6.33 -40.07
N LEU A 180 35.85 5.82 -40.73
CA LEU A 180 35.65 4.42 -41.11
C LEU A 180 36.90 3.82 -41.79
N MET A 181 37.24 2.58 -41.45
CA MET A 181 37.57 1.47 -42.37
C MET A 181 37.73 0.15 -41.59
N SER A 182 36.86 -0.82 -41.92
CA SER A 182 37.06 -2.27 -42.09
C SER A 182 38.09 -3.04 -41.22
N SER A 183 37.62 -3.98 -40.39
CA SER A 183 37.80 -5.45 -40.52
C SER A 183 37.83 -6.18 -39.16
N ASN A 184 36.95 -7.18 -39.00
CA ASN A 184 37.02 -8.28 -38.02
C ASN A 184 37.83 -9.44 -38.65
N PRO A 185 38.24 -10.54 -37.97
CA PRO A 185 38.19 -10.88 -36.55
C PRO A 185 39.50 -11.50 -35.98
N GLN A 186 39.70 -11.46 -34.66
CA GLN A 186 40.01 -12.68 -33.88
C GLN A 186 40.13 -12.39 -32.38
N SER A 187 39.56 -13.32 -31.62
CA SER A 187 39.51 -13.47 -30.17
C SER A 187 40.85 -13.27 -29.47
N GLU A 188 40.98 -12.17 -28.72
CA GLU A 188 41.82 -12.12 -27.52
C GLU A 188 40.90 -11.99 -26.30
N THR A 189 40.88 -13.05 -25.49
CA THR A 189 40.23 -13.09 -24.19
C THR A 189 40.97 -12.15 -23.24
N LEU A 190 40.47 -10.91 -23.11
CA LEU A 190 40.83 -10.04 -22.01
C LEU A 190 40.19 -10.59 -20.72
N ASN A 191 41.02 -11.21 -19.90
CA ASN A 191 40.71 -11.52 -18.50
C ASN A 191 40.49 -10.20 -17.75
N LEU A 192 39.26 -9.68 -17.79
CA LEU A 192 38.78 -8.71 -16.83
C LEU A 192 38.34 -9.52 -15.60
N SER A 193 39.24 -9.61 -14.62
CA SER A 193 38.86 -9.83 -13.23
C SER A 193 37.68 -8.92 -12.88
N PRO A 194 36.62 -9.42 -12.23
CA PRO A 194 35.50 -8.56 -11.83
C PRO A 194 36.03 -7.57 -10.80
N THR A 195 36.35 -6.36 -11.27
CA THR A 195 36.41 -5.17 -10.42
C THR A 195 35.07 -5.10 -9.72
N SER A 196 35.10 -5.28 -8.40
CA SER A 196 33.96 -5.11 -7.52
C SER A 196 33.29 -3.77 -7.83
N ILE A 197 32.18 -3.81 -8.56
CA ILE A 197 31.22 -2.72 -8.52
C ILE A 197 30.80 -2.69 -7.05
N GLY A 198 31.31 -1.70 -6.31
CA GLY A 198 30.91 -1.49 -4.93
C GLY A 198 29.39 -1.48 -4.89
N ASP A 199 28.82 -2.31 -4.02
CA ASP A 199 27.38 -2.42 -3.82
C ASP A 199 26.81 -1.00 -3.73
N PRO A 200 25.95 -0.56 -4.69
CA PRO A 200 25.35 0.76 -4.59
C PRO A 200 24.72 0.87 -3.21
N GLN A 201 25.00 1.94 -2.47
CA GLN A 201 24.40 2.13 -1.16
C GLN A 201 22.92 2.46 -1.36
N LEU A 202 22.11 1.41 -1.55
CA LEU A 202 20.66 1.45 -1.65
C LEU A 202 20.09 1.70 -0.26
N GLU A 203 20.41 2.86 0.30
CA GLU A 203 20.09 3.26 1.65
C GLU A 203 19.24 4.53 1.63
N TYR A 204 18.26 4.61 2.52
CA TYR A 204 17.52 5.84 2.77
C TYR A 204 17.59 6.23 4.25
N GLY A 205 17.44 7.53 4.51
CA GLY A 205 17.31 8.11 5.83
C GLY A 205 16.41 9.34 5.77
N PHE A 206 16.51 10.20 6.79
CA PHE A 206 15.66 11.37 6.92
C PHE A 206 16.46 12.66 7.09
N LYS A 207 15.99 13.74 6.47
CA LYS A 207 16.35 15.11 6.79
C LYS A 207 15.19 15.73 7.58
N VAL A 208 15.44 16.13 8.81
CA VAL A 208 14.42 16.71 9.68
C VAL A 208 14.72 18.21 9.87
N ALA A 209 13.69 19.06 9.74
CA ALA A 209 13.79 20.47 10.07
C ALA A 209 14.03 20.69 11.58
N SER A 210 14.27 21.94 12.00
CA SER A 210 14.38 22.26 13.42
C SER A 210 13.07 21.96 14.17
N TYR A 211 13.19 21.39 15.37
CA TYR A 211 12.08 21.02 16.25
C TYR A 211 12.46 21.24 17.71
N ASP A 212 11.49 21.14 18.63
CA ASP A 212 11.74 21.30 20.06
C ASP A 212 12.47 20.07 20.63
N LYS A 213 13.75 20.23 20.95
CA LYS A 213 14.60 19.14 21.46
C LYS A 213 14.25 18.67 22.87
N SER A 214 13.31 19.31 23.56
CA SER A 214 12.81 18.86 24.88
C SER A 214 11.68 17.82 24.81
N HIS A 215 11.16 17.54 23.60
CA HIS A 215 10.09 16.57 23.38
C HIS A 215 10.53 15.47 22.40
N ASP A 216 9.96 14.27 22.54
CA ASP A 216 10.13 13.19 21.55
C ASP A 216 9.68 13.68 20.16
N LEU A 217 10.40 13.27 19.13
CA LEU A 217 10.01 13.42 17.72
C LEU A 217 9.63 12.04 17.18
N ILE A 218 8.43 11.93 16.62
CA ILE A 218 8.00 10.73 15.92
C ILE A 218 8.22 10.95 14.42
N ILE A 219 8.97 10.05 13.77
CA ILE A 219 9.08 9.98 12.31
C ILE A 219 8.34 8.73 11.85
N ASP A 220 7.35 8.96 11.00
CA ASP A 220 6.46 7.98 10.43
C ASP A 220 6.59 8.00 8.89
N PRO A 221 7.19 6.96 8.27
CA PRO A 221 7.27 6.81 6.83
C PRO A 221 5.98 6.21 6.22
N LEU A 222 4.82 6.32 6.89
CA LEU A 222 3.51 5.79 6.46
C LEU A 222 3.22 6.02 4.98
N LEU A 223 2.96 4.92 4.24
CA LEU A 223 2.71 4.80 2.78
C LEU A 223 1.42 5.49 2.24
N ALA A 224 0.65 6.18 3.08
CA ALA A 224 -0.74 6.62 2.92
C ALA A 224 -1.76 5.68 3.58
N SER A 225 -2.71 6.30 4.27
CA SER A 225 -3.97 5.69 4.67
C SER A 225 -5.03 6.79 4.75
N THR A 226 -6.28 6.43 4.54
CA THR A 226 -7.42 7.35 4.67
C THR A 226 -8.64 6.58 5.14
N TYR A 227 -9.70 7.29 5.54
CA TYR A 227 -11.00 6.72 5.86
C TYR A 227 -11.98 7.00 4.71
N LEU A 228 -12.79 6.02 4.38
CA LEU A 228 -13.86 6.12 3.39
C LEU A 228 -15.11 5.49 3.99
N GLY A 229 -16.11 6.32 4.29
CA GLY A 229 -17.35 5.88 4.93
C GLY A 229 -18.20 7.03 5.44
N GLY A 230 -19.40 6.69 5.91
CA GLY A 230 -20.40 7.61 6.44
C GLY A 230 -20.72 7.33 7.91
N SER A 231 -21.95 7.60 8.31
CA SER A 231 -22.45 7.44 9.69
C SER A 231 -22.84 6.01 10.07
N GLY A 232 -23.08 5.15 9.08
CA GLY A 232 -23.43 3.74 9.21
C GLY A 232 -22.23 2.80 9.08
N ASN A 233 -22.52 1.51 8.82
CA ASN A 233 -21.48 0.51 8.60
C ASN A 233 -21.07 0.47 7.13
N GLU A 234 -19.75 0.42 6.89
CA GLU A 234 -19.17 0.16 5.58
C GLU A 234 -18.37 -1.13 5.57
N TYR A 235 -18.48 -1.88 4.47
CA TYR A 235 -17.68 -3.06 4.21
C TYR A 235 -16.99 -2.90 2.87
N GLY A 236 -15.68 -2.66 2.88
CA GLY A 236 -14.85 -2.66 1.66
C GLY A 236 -14.51 -4.09 1.26
N ASN A 237 -14.96 -4.53 0.09
CA ASN A 237 -14.88 -5.94 -0.33
C ASN A 237 -13.83 -6.18 -1.42
N SER A 238 -13.54 -5.18 -2.26
CA SER A 238 -12.55 -5.34 -3.33
C SER A 238 -11.90 -4.01 -3.72
N ILE A 239 -10.66 -4.09 -4.21
CA ILE A 239 -9.83 -2.95 -4.60
C ILE A 239 -9.06 -3.25 -5.89
N THR A 240 -8.88 -2.24 -6.74
CA THR A 240 -8.04 -2.32 -7.95
C THR A 240 -7.42 -0.95 -8.27
N LEU A 241 -6.47 -0.91 -9.21
CA LEU A 241 -5.74 0.30 -9.60
C LEU A 241 -5.87 0.56 -11.10
N ASP A 242 -5.99 1.83 -11.50
CA ASP A 242 -5.79 2.22 -12.89
C ASP A 242 -4.30 2.37 -13.24
N THR A 243 -4.00 2.62 -14.52
CA THR A 243 -2.61 2.79 -15.00
C THR A 243 -1.92 4.05 -14.48
N SER A 244 -2.68 5.00 -13.93
CA SER A 244 -2.15 6.19 -13.25
C SER A 244 -1.94 5.96 -11.75
N GLY A 245 -2.31 4.78 -11.25
CA GLY A 245 -2.22 4.41 -9.84
C GLY A 245 -3.39 4.91 -8.99
N ASN A 246 -4.47 5.44 -9.59
CA ASN A 246 -5.66 5.82 -8.83
C ASN A 246 -6.33 4.55 -8.30
N VAL A 247 -6.86 4.66 -7.08
CA VAL A 247 -7.36 3.52 -6.31
C VAL A 247 -8.87 3.43 -6.46
N TYR A 248 -9.36 2.28 -6.90
CA TYR A 248 -10.78 1.99 -7.00
C TYR A 248 -11.18 0.98 -5.94
N VAL A 249 -12.18 1.31 -5.13
CA VAL A 249 -12.72 0.47 -4.06
C VAL A 249 -14.21 0.24 -4.31
N THR A 250 -14.67 -0.99 -4.11
CA THR A 250 -16.10 -1.29 -4.03
C THR A 250 -16.42 -2.08 -2.76
N GLY A 251 -17.67 -2.01 -2.37
CA GLY A 251 -18.17 -2.62 -1.15
C GLY A 251 -19.63 -2.30 -0.98
N ASN A 252 -20.11 -2.36 0.25
CA ASN A 252 -21.46 -1.97 0.59
C ASN A 252 -21.49 -1.02 1.79
N THR A 253 -22.48 -0.14 1.82
CA THR A 253 -22.66 0.87 2.85
C THR A 253 -24.10 0.89 3.32
N TYR A 254 -24.29 1.10 4.62
CA TYR A 254 -25.58 1.39 5.26
C TYR A 254 -25.75 2.90 5.54
N SER A 255 -24.87 3.73 4.99
CA SER A 255 -24.82 5.16 5.26
C SER A 255 -25.60 5.94 4.22
N THR A 256 -26.56 6.74 4.66
CA THR A 256 -27.22 7.75 3.83
C THR A 256 -26.30 8.92 3.45
N ASP A 257 -25.23 9.09 4.22
CA ASP A 257 -24.21 10.14 4.09
C ASP A 257 -22.85 9.58 3.63
N PHE A 258 -22.82 8.40 2.98
CA PHE A 258 -21.59 7.91 2.35
C PHE A 258 -21.08 8.96 1.34
N PRO A 259 -19.76 9.26 1.31
CA PRO A 259 -19.23 10.32 0.47
C PRO A 259 -19.39 9.99 -1.02
N THR A 260 -20.19 10.79 -1.71
CA THR A 260 -20.36 10.77 -3.17
C THR A 260 -19.83 12.05 -3.80
N THR A 261 -19.58 12.01 -5.11
CA THR A 261 -19.07 13.17 -5.86
C THR A 261 -20.14 13.79 -6.74
N SER A 262 -20.08 15.12 -6.95
CA SER A 262 -20.99 15.80 -7.87
C SER A 262 -20.88 15.21 -9.28
N GLY A 263 -22.02 14.90 -9.90
CA GLY A 263 -22.08 14.29 -11.23
C GLY A 263 -21.84 12.78 -11.26
N ALA A 264 -21.72 12.13 -10.10
CA ALA A 264 -21.74 10.67 -10.01
C ALA A 264 -23.05 10.10 -10.57
N TYR A 265 -22.99 8.83 -10.99
CA TYR A 265 -24.13 8.08 -11.53
C TYR A 265 -25.32 8.11 -10.56
N ASP A 266 -25.06 7.86 -9.29
CA ASP A 266 -26.03 8.00 -8.21
C ASP A 266 -25.39 8.60 -6.95
N THR A 267 -26.05 9.62 -6.41
CA THR A 267 -25.66 10.32 -5.18
C THR A 267 -26.65 10.08 -4.04
N SER A 268 -27.70 9.29 -4.26
CA SER A 268 -28.75 9.01 -3.29
C SER A 268 -28.72 7.55 -2.87
N TYR A 269 -28.70 7.33 -1.56
CA TYR A 269 -28.83 6.00 -0.98
C TYR A 269 -30.30 5.55 -1.04
N TYR A 270 -30.52 4.38 -1.62
CA TYR A 270 -31.84 3.82 -1.95
C TYR A 270 -32.22 2.63 -1.07
N GLY A 271 -31.26 1.97 -0.43
CA GLY A 271 -31.49 0.77 0.35
C GLY A 271 -32.25 0.97 1.67
N GLY A 272 -32.37 2.19 2.20
CA GLY A 272 -33.09 2.43 3.46
C GLY A 272 -32.43 1.73 4.67
N ASP A 273 -33.06 0.67 5.20
CA ASP A 273 -32.42 -0.19 6.23
C ASP A 273 -31.45 -1.23 5.62
N TYR A 274 -31.40 -1.31 4.29
CA TYR A 274 -30.59 -2.26 3.52
C TYR A 274 -29.38 -1.58 2.90
N ALA A 275 -28.25 -2.29 2.82
CA ALA A 275 -27.05 -1.72 2.24
C ALA A 275 -27.13 -1.58 0.72
N ASP A 276 -26.54 -0.51 0.19
CA ASP A 276 -26.27 -0.33 -1.24
C ASP A 276 -24.79 -0.58 -1.56
N VAL A 277 -24.50 -0.88 -2.82
CA VAL A 277 -23.12 -0.91 -3.30
C VAL A 277 -22.58 0.51 -3.35
N PHE A 278 -21.32 0.70 -2.96
CA PHE A 278 -20.55 1.89 -3.32
C PHE A 278 -19.44 1.54 -4.31
N VAL A 279 -19.09 2.50 -5.15
CA VAL A 279 -17.90 2.46 -6.00
C VAL A 279 -17.19 3.80 -5.86
N SER A 280 -15.95 3.77 -5.40
CA SER A 280 -15.17 4.98 -5.13
C SER A 280 -13.81 4.92 -5.83
N LYS A 281 -13.39 6.05 -6.38
CA LYS A 281 -12.09 6.32 -6.97
C LYS A 281 -11.37 7.37 -6.15
N LEU A 282 -10.21 7.03 -5.60
CA LEU A 282 -9.29 7.95 -4.93
C LEU A 282 -8.07 8.20 -5.81
N ASP A 283 -7.41 9.34 -5.61
CA ASP A 283 -6.10 9.59 -6.19
C ASP A 283 -5.06 8.59 -5.66
N SER A 284 -3.93 8.47 -6.35
CA SER A 284 -2.85 7.55 -5.96
C SER A 284 -2.25 7.85 -4.58
N GLY A 285 -2.42 9.07 -4.07
CA GLY A 285 -1.97 9.48 -2.74
C GLY A 285 -3.00 9.27 -1.62
N LEU A 286 -4.21 8.79 -1.93
CA LEU A 286 -5.35 8.70 -1.00
C LEU A 286 -5.72 10.04 -0.34
N THR A 287 -5.37 11.16 -0.96
CA THR A 287 -5.61 12.52 -0.45
C THR A 287 -6.95 13.10 -0.92
N SER A 288 -7.52 12.56 -1.99
CA SER A 288 -8.70 13.10 -2.68
C SER A 288 -9.61 11.99 -3.19
N LEU A 289 -10.91 12.12 -2.90
CA LEU A 289 -11.95 11.31 -3.52
C LEU A 289 -12.28 11.91 -4.90
N LEU A 290 -11.80 11.27 -5.96
CA LEU A 290 -11.92 11.75 -7.35
C LEU A 290 -13.30 11.49 -7.96
N ALA A 291 -13.89 10.33 -7.64
CA ALA A 291 -15.25 9.98 -8.03
C ALA A 291 -15.84 9.00 -7.00
N SER A 292 -17.13 9.07 -6.72
CA SER A 292 -17.78 8.12 -5.82
C SER A 292 -19.30 8.11 -6.03
N THR A 293 -19.86 6.91 -6.15
CA THR A 293 -21.28 6.69 -6.49
C THR A 293 -21.86 5.56 -5.65
N TYR A 294 -23.18 5.60 -5.45
CA TYR A 294 -23.96 4.42 -5.09
C TYR A 294 -24.30 3.59 -6.34
N LEU A 295 -24.68 2.34 -6.12
CA LEU A 295 -25.28 1.44 -7.10
C LEU A 295 -26.16 0.43 -6.36
N GLY A 296 -27.48 0.50 -6.54
CA GLY A 296 -28.41 -0.37 -5.82
C GLY A 296 -29.86 -0.03 -6.12
N GLY A 297 -30.75 -0.75 -5.47
CA GLY A 297 -32.20 -0.56 -5.51
C GLY A 297 -32.80 -0.60 -4.11
N SER A 298 -34.03 -1.08 -4.00
CA SER A 298 -34.83 -1.04 -2.76
C SER A 298 -34.51 -2.13 -1.73
N GLY A 299 -33.65 -3.10 -2.06
CA GLY A 299 -33.25 -4.23 -1.21
C GLY A 299 -31.78 -4.20 -0.82
N HIS A 300 -31.24 -5.33 -0.36
CA HIS A 300 -29.81 -5.47 -0.08
C HIS A 300 -29.01 -5.65 -1.36
N ASP A 301 -27.98 -4.82 -1.53
CA ASP A 301 -27.05 -4.87 -2.64
C ASP A 301 -25.59 -4.91 -2.15
N TYR A 302 -24.87 -5.95 -2.54
CA TYR A 302 -23.50 -6.19 -2.07
C TYR A 302 -22.51 -6.25 -3.22
N GLY A 303 -21.64 -5.24 -3.33
CA GLY A 303 -20.53 -5.23 -4.28
C GLY A 303 -19.39 -6.08 -3.76
N ASN A 304 -19.05 -7.17 -4.45
CA ASN A 304 -18.06 -8.14 -4.01
C ASN A 304 -16.74 -8.05 -4.77
N SER A 305 -16.76 -7.59 -6.02
CA SER A 305 -15.54 -7.51 -6.84
C SER A 305 -15.60 -6.35 -7.82
N ILE A 306 -14.42 -5.77 -8.07
CA ILE A 306 -14.21 -4.68 -9.02
C ILE A 306 -13.06 -5.01 -9.98
N ALA A 307 -13.22 -4.68 -11.26
CA ALA A 307 -12.19 -4.79 -12.28
C ALA A 307 -12.26 -3.62 -13.27
N LEU A 308 -11.15 -3.31 -13.93
CA LEU A 308 -11.07 -2.26 -14.95
C LEU A 308 -10.78 -2.87 -16.32
N ASP A 309 -11.41 -2.33 -17.37
CA ASP A 309 -10.96 -2.60 -18.74
C ASP A 309 -9.84 -1.65 -19.18
N THR A 310 -9.28 -1.88 -20.37
CA THR A 310 -8.19 -1.07 -20.93
C THR A 310 -8.58 0.36 -21.26
N SER A 311 -9.88 0.67 -21.32
CA SER A 311 -10.41 2.03 -21.47
C SER A 311 -10.69 2.70 -20.12
N GLY A 312 -10.44 2.00 -19.01
CA GLY A 312 -10.69 2.47 -17.65
C GLY A 312 -12.14 2.34 -17.20
N ASN A 313 -13.01 1.67 -17.96
CA ASN A 313 -14.37 1.43 -17.51
C ASN A 313 -14.37 0.43 -16.36
N VAL A 314 -15.30 0.62 -15.43
CA VAL A 314 -15.33 -0.08 -14.15
C VAL A 314 -16.39 -1.16 -14.18
N TYR A 315 -15.97 -2.41 -13.99
CA TYR A 315 -16.85 -3.55 -13.84
C TYR A 315 -17.01 -3.87 -12.37
N VAL A 316 -18.26 -3.97 -11.91
CA VAL A 316 -18.60 -4.36 -10.54
C VAL A 316 -19.56 -5.52 -10.58
N THR A 317 -19.32 -6.51 -9.72
CA THR A 317 -20.21 -7.66 -9.57
C THR A 317 -20.45 -7.99 -8.11
N GLY A 318 -21.57 -8.64 -7.84
CA GLY A 318 -22.09 -8.82 -6.52
C GLY A 318 -23.42 -9.57 -6.53
N TYR A 319 -24.13 -9.49 -5.42
CA TYR A 319 -25.47 -10.03 -5.30
C TYR A 319 -26.46 -8.92 -4.95
N THR A 320 -27.68 -9.06 -5.42
CA THR A 320 -28.78 -8.12 -5.21
C THR A 320 -30.04 -8.86 -4.80
N TRP A 321 -30.76 -8.32 -3.82
CA TRP A 321 -32.14 -8.66 -3.47
C TRP A 321 -33.14 -7.63 -4.01
N SER A 322 -32.67 -6.66 -4.79
CA SER A 322 -33.45 -5.54 -5.27
C SER A 322 -34.15 -5.92 -6.56
N THR A 323 -35.49 -5.94 -6.55
CA THR A 323 -36.30 -6.16 -7.77
C THR A 323 -36.15 -5.02 -8.79
N ASP A 324 -35.68 -3.88 -8.31
CA ASP A 324 -35.46 -2.63 -9.03
C ASP A 324 -33.96 -2.28 -9.13
N PHE A 325 -33.06 -3.27 -9.00
CA PHE A 325 -31.63 -3.04 -9.24
C PHE A 325 -31.43 -2.44 -10.65
N PRO A 326 -30.56 -1.41 -10.80
CA PRO A 326 -30.39 -0.74 -12.08
C PRO A 326 -29.92 -1.70 -13.18
N THR A 327 -30.69 -1.79 -14.27
CA THR A 327 -30.32 -2.51 -15.49
C THR A 327 -30.37 -1.58 -16.70
N THR A 328 -29.68 -1.95 -17.77
CA THR A 328 -29.61 -1.14 -19.00
C THR A 328 -30.48 -1.73 -20.11
N SER A 329 -30.97 -0.87 -21.02
CA SER A 329 -31.71 -1.33 -22.21
C SER A 329 -30.85 -2.31 -23.03
N GLY A 330 -31.43 -3.45 -23.40
CA GLY A 330 -30.73 -4.50 -24.15
C GLY A 330 -29.78 -5.36 -23.31
N ALA A 331 -29.85 -5.27 -21.98
CA ALA A 331 -29.13 -6.20 -21.10
C ALA A 331 -29.55 -7.66 -21.34
N TYR A 332 -28.67 -8.59 -20.94
CA TYR A 332 -28.91 -10.03 -21.08
C TYR A 332 -30.15 -10.46 -20.29
N ASP A 333 -30.27 -9.96 -19.06
CA ASP A 333 -31.45 -10.11 -18.22
C ASP A 333 -31.73 -8.80 -17.46
N THR A 334 -32.98 -8.35 -17.55
CA THR A 334 -33.48 -7.15 -16.88
C THR A 334 -34.45 -7.48 -15.75
N SER A 335 -34.65 -8.76 -15.43
CA SER A 335 -35.63 -9.23 -14.46
C SER A 335 -34.95 -9.94 -13.30
N TYR A 336 -35.36 -9.58 -12.09
CA TYR A 336 -34.99 -10.28 -10.87
C TYR A 336 -35.86 -11.53 -10.71
N TYR A 337 -35.21 -12.69 -10.59
CA TYR A 337 -35.85 -14.00 -10.43
C TYR A 337 -35.49 -14.68 -9.10
N GLY A 338 -34.66 -14.06 -8.28
CA GLY A 338 -34.18 -14.62 -7.02
C GLY A 338 -35.26 -14.87 -5.95
N GLY A 339 -36.41 -14.20 -6.01
CA GLY A 339 -37.47 -14.33 -5.01
C GLY A 339 -36.97 -13.89 -3.62
N ASP A 340 -36.97 -14.82 -2.65
CA ASP A 340 -36.39 -14.60 -1.30
C ASP A 340 -34.84 -14.66 -1.28
N TYR A 341 -34.22 -15.06 -2.39
CA TYR A 341 -32.76 -15.21 -2.55
C TYR A 341 -32.20 -14.17 -3.51
N ALA A 342 -30.91 -13.85 -3.40
CA ALA A 342 -30.30 -12.90 -4.30
C ALA A 342 -30.05 -13.47 -5.71
N ASP A 343 -30.09 -12.58 -6.69
CA ASP A 343 -29.45 -12.81 -8.00
C ASP A 343 -28.06 -12.17 -8.04
N VAL A 344 -27.20 -12.64 -8.95
CA VAL A 344 -25.95 -11.94 -9.25
C VAL A 344 -26.25 -10.75 -10.14
N PHE A 345 -25.53 -9.64 -9.96
CA PHE A 345 -25.48 -8.57 -10.96
C PHE A 345 -24.09 -8.44 -11.56
N VAL A 346 -24.03 -7.93 -12.80
CA VAL A 346 -22.80 -7.45 -13.42
C VAL A 346 -23.07 -6.07 -14.02
N SER A 347 -22.40 -5.07 -13.47
CA SER A 347 -22.52 -3.67 -13.86
C SER A 347 -21.22 -3.15 -14.44
N LYS A 348 -21.33 -2.32 -15.48
CA LYS A 348 -20.23 -1.60 -16.12
C LYS A 348 -20.51 -0.10 -16.03
N LEU A 349 -19.69 0.64 -15.30
CA LEU A 349 -19.68 2.09 -15.22
C LEU A 349 -18.58 2.66 -16.12
N ASP A 350 -18.72 3.90 -16.55
CA ASP A 350 -17.63 4.64 -17.19
C ASP A 350 -16.49 4.94 -16.18
N SER A 351 -15.33 5.35 -16.69
CA SER A 351 -14.15 5.61 -15.84
C SER A 351 -14.34 6.73 -14.82
N GLY A 352 -15.30 7.64 -15.07
CA GLY A 352 -15.66 8.75 -14.20
C GLY A 352 -16.74 8.41 -13.17
N LEU A 353 -17.30 7.19 -13.20
CA LEU A 353 -18.43 6.77 -12.37
C LEU A 353 -19.66 7.69 -12.52
N THR A 354 -19.86 8.26 -13.71
CA THR A 354 -20.94 9.20 -14.03
C THR A 354 -22.09 8.52 -14.79
N SER A 355 -21.86 7.35 -15.37
CA SER A 355 -22.83 6.67 -16.22
C SER A 355 -22.74 5.14 -16.11
N LEU A 356 -23.88 4.49 -15.94
CA LEU A 356 -24.02 3.04 -16.06
C LEU A 356 -24.14 2.66 -17.54
N LEU A 357 -23.05 2.12 -18.10
CA LEU A 357 -22.91 1.77 -19.51
C LEU A 357 -23.60 0.44 -19.86
N ALA A 358 -23.56 -0.52 -18.93
CA ALA A 358 -24.26 -1.79 -19.04
C ALA A 358 -24.57 -2.33 -17.64
N SER A 359 -25.71 -2.97 -17.45
CA SER A 359 -25.99 -3.72 -16.22
C SER A 359 -27.04 -4.79 -16.48
N THR A 360 -26.80 -5.98 -15.93
CA THR A 360 -27.64 -7.17 -16.10
C THR A 360 -27.71 -7.98 -14.82
N TYR A 361 -28.82 -8.69 -14.64
CA TYR A 361 -28.88 -9.82 -13.72
C TYR A 361 -28.22 -11.06 -14.33
N LEU A 362 -27.79 -11.96 -13.45
CA LEU A 362 -27.39 -13.34 -13.73
C LEU A 362 -27.97 -14.22 -12.61
N GLY A 363 -29.05 -14.93 -12.93
CA GLY A 363 -29.80 -15.70 -11.94
C GLY A 363 -30.83 -16.60 -12.60
N GLY A 364 -31.67 -17.23 -11.78
CA GLY A 364 -32.72 -18.12 -12.28
C GLY A 364 -33.75 -18.41 -11.21
N VAL A 365 -34.88 -18.97 -11.63
CA VAL A 365 -35.92 -19.44 -10.71
C VAL A 365 -35.52 -20.77 -10.09
N TRP A 366 -35.75 -20.91 -8.78
CA TRP A 366 -35.53 -22.15 -8.03
C TRP A 366 -36.54 -23.25 -8.36
#